data_AF-A0A957YT14-F1
#
_entry.id   AF-A0A957YT14-F1
#
_cell.length_a   1.000
_cell.length_b   1.000
_cell.length_c   1.000
_cell.angle_alpha   90.00
_cell.angle_beta   90.00
_cell.angle_gamma   90.00
#
_symmetry.space_group_name_H-M   'P 1'
#
loop_
_entity.id
_entity.type
_entity.pdbx_description
1 polymer ?
#
loop_
_entity_poly.entity_id
_entity_poly.type
_entity_poly.pdbx_seq_one_letter_code
_entity_poly.pdbx_strand_id
1 'polypeptide(L)'
;MRSLTWKLTLVILGMSLFSIASVFLLTRWVTVREFDRLVNAQARADFIEQVTTYYQNTGSWQGVMNALPGRRPPPDTQNPPPAQPPREAPYALLNQQGCVVVPSGPFRLGDCPAVRERREPLLLDDEIIGTIIKVRELAGRGPLEEAYLLRTNRALFYSAISVTLVA
;
A
#
# COMPACT_ATOMS: atom_id res chain seq x y z
N MET A 1 -1.84 -58.03 -11.72
CA MET A 1 -2.22 -57.33 -10.47
C MET A 1 -1.32 -56.13 -10.12
N ARG A 2 -0.08 -56.02 -10.62
CA ARG A 2 0.89 -54.93 -10.33
C ARG A 2 0.57 -53.55 -10.95
N SER A 3 -0.23 -53.52 -12.02
CA SER A 3 -0.63 -52.28 -12.74
C SER A 3 -1.71 -51.47 -12.02
N LEU A 4 -2.61 -52.15 -11.29
CA LEU A 4 -3.75 -51.51 -10.63
C LEU A 4 -3.31 -50.76 -9.36
N THR A 5 -2.47 -51.38 -8.54
CA THR A 5 -1.90 -50.74 -7.34
C THR A 5 -1.02 -49.55 -7.70
N TRP A 6 -0.20 -49.66 -8.76
CA TRP A 6 0.64 -48.55 -9.24
C TRP A 6 -0.18 -47.35 -9.71
N LYS A 7 -1.27 -47.57 -10.46
CA LYS A 7 -2.18 -46.49 -10.88
C LYS A 7 -2.84 -45.81 -9.68
N LEU A 8 -3.26 -46.59 -8.68
CA LEU A 8 -3.91 -46.07 -7.48
C LEU A 8 -2.94 -45.24 -6.63
N THR A 9 -1.70 -45.71 -6.44
CA THR A 9 -0.65 -44.94 -5.75
C THR A 9 -0.35 -43.62 -6.47
N LEU A 10 -0.26 -43.63 -7.81
CA LEU A 10 -0.01 -42.41 -8.60
C LEU A 10 -1.15 -41.39 -8.47
N VAL A 11 -2.41 -41.85 -8.46
CA VAL A 11 -3.58 -40.97 -8.29
C VAL A 11 -3.61 -40.37 -6.89
N ILE A 12 -3.37 -41.19 -5.86
CA ILE A 12 -3.33 -40.72 -4.46
C ILE A 12 -2.20 -39.69 -4.28
N LEU A 13 -1.01 -39.98 -4.82
CA LEU A 13 0.14 -39.07 -4.76
C LEU A 13 -0.17 -37.75 -5.50
N GLY A 14 -0.73 -37.84 -6.72
CA GLY A 14 -1.12 -36.68 -7.51
C GLY A 14 -2.17 -35.81 -6.80
N MET A 15 -3.20 -36.41 -6.19
CA MET A 15 -4.20 -35.69 -5.41
C MET A 15 -3.59 -34.99 -4.18
N SER A 16 -2.68 -35.64 -3.47
CA SER A 16 -2.01 -35.05 -2.31
C SER A 16 -1.16 -33.84 -2.70
N LEU A 17 -0.34 -33.94 -3.77
CA LEU A 17 0.43 -32.82 -4.29
C LEU A 17 -0.46 -31.68 -4.78
N PHE A 18 -1.56 -32.02 -5.45
CA PHE A 18 -2.50 -31.03 -5.95
C PHE A 18 -3.14 -30.24 -4.80
N SER A 19 -3.56 -30.93 -3.73
CA SER A 19 -4.11 -30.28 -2.54
C SER A 19 -3.10 -29.32 -1.90
N ILE A 20 -1.84 -29.74 -1.74
CA ILE A 20 -0.78 -28.91 -1.16
C ILE A 20 -0.52 -27.68 -2.04
N ALA A 21 -0.39 -27.88 -3.36
CA ALA A 21 -0.16 -26.79 -4.31
C ALA A 21 -1.32 -25.78 -4.31
N SER A 22 -2.56 -26.25 -4.25
CA SER A 22 -3.74 -25.39 -4.16
C SER A 22 -3.72 -24.54 -2.89
N VAL A 23 -3.49 -25.13 -1.72
CA VAL A 23 -3.45 -24.39 -0.45
C VAL A 23 -2.36 -23.31 -0.48
N PHE A 24 -1.18 -23.65 -1.02
CA PHE A 24 -0.08 -22.68 -1.16
C PHE A 24 -0.46 -21.50 -2.06
N LEU A 25 -1.02 -21.77 -3.24
CA LEU A 25 -1.43 -20.73 -4.19
C LEU A 25 -2.56 -19.85 -3.63
N LEU A 26 -3.57 -20.46 -3.01
CA LEU A 26 -4.68 -19.75 -2.36
C LEU A 26 -4.18 -18.86 -1.22
N THR A 27 -3.33 -19.39 -0.34
CA THR A 27 -2.75 -18.64 0.77
C THR A 27 -1.95 -17.45 0.26
N ARG A 28 -1.10 -17.66 -0.75
CA ARG A 28 -0.32 -16.58 -1.37
C ARG A 28 -1.24 -15.51 -1.97
N TRP A 29 -2.29 -15.93 -2.69
CA TRP A 29 -3.23 -15.02 -3.34
C TRP A 29 -4.01 -14.16 -2.33
N VAL A 30 -4.56 -14.79 -1.29
CA VAL A 30 -5.30 -14.10 -0.22
C VAL A 30 -4.38 -13.15 0.56
N THR A 31 -3.19 -13.62 0.94
CA THR A 31 -2.23 -12.82 1.72
C THR A 31 -1.81 -11.56 0.99
N VAL A 32 -1.50 -11.67 -0.31
CA VAL A 32 -1.10 -10.52 -1.12
C VAL A 32 -2.25 -9.51 -1.24
N ARG A 33 -3.47 -9.99 -1.51
CA ARG A 33 -4.63 -9.13 -1.69
C ARG A 33 -4.97 -8.35 -0.42
N GLU A 34 -4.99 -9.01 0.73
CA GLU A 34 -5.35 -8.35 1.99
C GLU A 34 -4.23 -7.49 2.55
N PHE A 35 -2.97 -7.83 2.27
CA PHE A 35 -1.86 -6.94 2.54
C PHE A 35 -1.95 -5.64 1.72
N ASP A 36 -2.19 -5.74 0.41
CA ASP A 36 -2.35 -4.56 -0.45
C ASP A 36 -3.54 -3.70 0.00
N ARG A 37 -4.63 -4.31 0.47
CA ARG A 37 -5.78 -3.60 1.07
C ARG A 37 -5.39 -2.88 2.36
N LEU A 38 -4.68 -3.56 3.26
CA LEU A 38 -4.25 -3.01 4.56
C LEU A 38 -3.33 -1.81 4.37
N VAL A 39 -2.31 -1.94 3.52
CA VAL A 39 -1.33 -0.88 3.25
C VAL A 39 -2.02 0.38 2.71
N ASN A 40 -2.95 0.23 1.77
CA ASN A 40 -3.71 1.38 1.24
C ASN A 40 -4.62 2.03 2.30
N ALA A 41 -5.26 1.22 3.15
CA ALA A 41 -6.09 1.71 4.25
C ALA A 41 -5.26 2.46 5.30
N GLN A 42 -4.11 1.91 5.68
CA GLN A 42 -3.20 2.52 6.64
C GLN A 42 -2.62 3.83 6.10
N ALA A 43 -2.14 3.85 4.84
CA ALA A 43 -1.64 5.09 4.24
C ALA A 43 -2.70 6.20 4.16
N ARG A 44 -3.98 5.84 4.03
CA ARG A 44 -5.09 6.81 4.11
C ARG A 44 -5.24 7.35 5.54
N ALA A 45 -5.28 6.46 6.52
CA ALA A 45 -5.44 6.83 7.93
C ALA A 45 -4.29 7.74 8.39
N ASP A 46 -3.05 7.35 8.11
CA ASP A 46 -1.85 8.12 8.46
C ASP A 46 -1.87 9.51 7.81
N PHE A 47 -2.28 9.60 6.54
CA PHE A 47 -2.38 10.88 5.84
C PHE A 47 -3.42 11.79 6.49
N ILE A 48 -4.63 11.26 6.75
CA ILE A 48 -5.73 11.99 7.41
C ILE A 48 -5.30 12.47 8.79
N GLU A 49 -4.70 11.60 9.59
CA GLU A 49 -4.22 11.91 10.92
C GLU A 49 -3.21 13.06 10.87
N GLN A 50 -2.17 12.96 10.03
CA GLN A 50 -1.14 13.98 9.92
C GLN A 50 -1.67 15.35 9.50
N VAL A 51 -2.53 15.41 8.48
CA VAL A 51 -3.07 16.70 8.02
C VAL A 51 -4.08 17.28 9.02
N THR A 52 -4.84 16.44 9.71
CA THR A 52 -5.81 16.88 10.74
C THR A 52 -5.07 17.41 11.96
N THR A 53 -4.09 16.68 12.48
CA THR A 53 -3.24 17.14 13.59
C THR A 53 -2.51 18.43 13.24
N TYR A 54 -2.02 18.56 12.01
CA TYR A 54 -1.43 19.81 11.55
C TYR A 54 -2.43 20.97 11.64
N TYR A 55 -3.62 20.80 11.07
CA TYR A 55 -4.66 21.82 11.08
C TYR A 55 -5.15 22.16 12.50
N GLN A 56 -5.29 21.17 13.38
CA GLN A 56 -5.62 21.39 14.80
C GLN A 56 -4.59 22.29 15.50
N ASN A 57 -3.30 22.12 15.18
CA ASN A 57 -2.23 22.88 15.81
C ASN A 57 -2.02 24.28 15.21
N THR A 58 -2.22 24.45 13.91
CA THR A 58 -1.94 25.71 13.20
C THR A 58 -3.18 26.53 12.86
N GLY A 59 -4.36 25.92 12.83
CA GLY A 59 -5.60 26.52 12.33
C GLY A 59 -5.59 26.88 10.85
N SER A 60 -4.57 26.46 10.09
CA SER A 60 -4.42 26.83 8.68
C SER A 60 -3.61 25.80 7.88
N TRP A 61 -3.79 25.80 6.56
CA TRP A 61 -2.99 24.97 5.65
C TRP A 61 -1.62 25.58 5.28
N GLN A 62 -1.25 26.72 5.87
CA GLN A 62 -0.03 27.43 5.49
C GLN A 62 1.23 26.75 6.03
N GLY A 63 1.98 26.10 5.14
CA GLY A 63 3.21 25.39 5.51
C GLY A 63 3.01 23.88 5.74
N VAL A 64 1.82 23.35 5.44
CA VAL A 64 1.49 21.92 5.58
C VAL A 64 2.50 21.01 4.87
N MET A 65 3.05 21.43 3.73
CA MET A 65 4.05 20.65 2.99
C MET A 65 5.35 20.41 3.77
N ASN A 66 5.74 21.34 4.64
CA ASN A 66 6.97 21.24 5.44
C ASN A 66 6.79 20.33 6.67
N ALA A 67 5.55 20.21 7.14
CA ALA A 67 5.17 19.38 8.28
C ALA A 67 5.01 17.90 7.90
N LEU A 68 4.68 17.61 6.63
CA LEU A 68 4.46 16.24 6.16
C LEU A 68 5.79 15.47 5.98
N PRO A 69 5.95 14.29 6.60
CA PRO A 69 7.09 13.41 6.38
C PRO A 69 7.24 13.01 4.91
N GLY A 70 8.47 12.97 4.40
CA GLY A 70 8.75 12.58 3.01
C GLY A 70 8.41 13.62 1.93
N ARG A 71 7.88 14.79 2.32
CA ARG A 71 7.65 15.94 1.43
C ARG A 71 8.63 17.09 1.63
N ARG A 72 9.57 16.95 2.57
CA ARG A 72 10.68 17.89 2.71
C ARG A 72 11.59 17.78 1.49
N PRO A 73 11.98 18.92 0.88
CA PRO A 73 13.10 18.93 -0.06
C PRO A 73 14.31 18.26 0.60
N PRO A 74 15.08 17.43 -0.12
CA PRO A 74 16.35 16.94 0.40
C PRO A 74 17.21 18.13 0.82
N PRO A 75 17.89 18.09 1.97
CA PRO A 75 18.92 19.08 2.26
C PRO A 75 19.98 19.05 1.16
N ASP A 76 20.52 20.23 0.81
CA ASP A 76 21.64 20.39 -0.12
C ASP A 76 22.91 19.76 0.49
N THR A 77 22.97 18.42 0.48
CA THR A 77 24.16 17.66 0.84
C THR A 77 24.87 17.26 -0.42
N GLN A 78 26.16 17.60 -0.53
CA GLN A 78 27.03 17.32 -1.68
C GLN A 78 27.18 15.82 -2.03
N ASN A 79 26.65 14.92 -1.20
CA ASN A 79 26.52 13.48 -1.49
C ASN A 79 25.20 12.96 -0.88
N PRO A 80 24.07 13.05 -1.59
CA PRO A 80 22.87 12.37 -1.14
C PRO A 80 23.10 10.85 -1.19
N PRO A 81 22.66 10.08 -0.18
CA PRO A 81 22.49 8.63 -0.33
C PRO A 81 21.66 8.36 -1.59
N PRO A 82 21.82 7.22 -2.29
CA PRO A 82 20.98 6.89 -3.44
C PRO A 82 19.51 7.04 -3.04
N ALA A 83 18.90 8.14 -3.48
CA ALA A 83 17.56 8.50 -3.09
C ALA A 83 16.64 7.47 -3.73
N GLN A 84 15.92 6.71 -2.90
CA GLN A 84 14.74 6.04 -3.41
C GLN A 84 13.88 7.13 -4.06
N PRO A 85 13.43 6.95 -5.31
CA PRO A 85 12.57 7.94 -5.95
C PRO A 85 11.43 8.25 -4.97
N PRO A 86 11.15 9.54 -4.67
CA PRO A 86 10.10 9.89 -3.74
C PRO A 86 8.83 9.18 -4.16
N ARG A 87 8.29 8.30 -3.29
CA ARG A 87 6.99 7.68 -3.57
C ARG A 87 6.01 8.83 -3.72
N GLU A 88 5.44 8.97 -4.91
CA GLU A 88 4.41 9.97 -5.15
C GLU A 88 3.27 9.71 -4.17
N ALA A 89 3.01 10.68 -3.29
CA ALA A 89 1.98 10.55 -2.28
C ALA A 89 0.62 10.25 -2.97
N PRO A 90 -0.15 9.26 -2.50
CA PRO A 90 -1.38 8.82 -3.17
C PRO A 90 -2.55 9.81 -3.05
N TYR A 91 -2.44 10.81 -2.18
CA TYR A 91 -3.49 11.76 -1.86
C TYR A 91 -3.05 13.20 -2.11
N ALA A 92 -3.94 13.98 -2.74
CA ALA A 92 -3.90 15.43 -2.76
C ALA A 92 -4.84 15.99 -1.69
N LEU A 93 -4.51 17.14 -1.11
CA LEU A 93 -5.38 17.88 -0.19
C LEU A 93 -5.75 19.23 -0.80
N LEU A 94 -7.04 19.55 -0.72
CA LEU A 94 -7.63 20.81 -1.09
C LEU A 94 -8.05 21.55 0.19
N ASN A 95 -7.88 22.86 0.20
CA ASN A 95 -8.45 23.73 1.23
C ASN A 95 -9.98 23.87 1.09
N GLN A 96 -10.58 24.63 2.00
CA GLN A 96 -12.02 24.93 2.00
C GLN A 96 -12.51 25.63 0.72
N GLN A 97 -11.63 26.35 0.03
CA GLN A 97 -11.90 26.99 -1.26
C GLN A 97 -11.81 26.02 -2.45
N GLY A 98 -11.43 24.76 -2.22
CA GLY A 98 -11.27 23.75 -3.26
C GLY A 98 -9.96 23.85 -4.04
N CYS A 99 -8.96 24.55 -3.51
CA CYS A 99 -7.64 24.73 -4.11
C CYS A 99 -6.60 23.83 -3.43
N VAL A 100 -5.70 23.27 -4.21
CA VAL A 100 -4.71 22.28 -3.78
C VAL A 100 -3.67 22.93 -2.86
N VAL A 101 -3.58 22.43 -1.64
CA VAL A 101 -2.57 22.81 -0.64
C VAL A 101 -1.52 21.74 -0.42
N VAL A 102 -1.83 20.50 -0.80
CA VAL A 102 -0.90 19.38 -0.79
C VAL A 102 -0.98 18.70 -2.17
N PRO A 103 0.05 18.85 -3.03
CA PRO A 103 0.01 18.35 -4.41
C PRO A 103 0.17 16.84 -4.49
N SER A 104 -0.36 16.21 -5.53
CA SER A 104 -0.13 14.79 -5.84
C SER A 104 -0.53 14.50 -7.29
N GLY A 105 0.28 13.67 -7.98
CA GLY A 105 0.09 13.32 -9.39
C GLY A 105 -0.17 14.56 -10.28
N PRO A 106 -1.32 14.66 -10.96
CA PRO A 106 -1.61 15.77 -11.85
C PRO A 106 -2.00 17.07 -11.13
N PHE A 107 -2.26 17.04 -9.81
CA PHE A 107 -2.72 18.20 -9.04
C PHE A 107 -1.53 18.99 -8.50
N ARG A 108 -1.34 20.22 -8.99
CA ARG A 108 -0.25 21.11 -8.54
C ARG A 108 -0.72 22.04 -7.45
N LEU A 109 0.23 22.54 -6.66
CA LEU A 109 -0.02 23.49 -5.58
C LEU A 109 -0.69 24.76 -6.12
N GLY A 110 -1.79 25.16 -5.49
CA GLY A 110 -2.57 26.34 -5.88
C GLY A 110 -3.64 26.09 -6.94
N ASP A 111 -3.60 24.95 -7.65
CA ASP A 111 -4.64 24.62 -8.64
C ASP A 111 -5.99 24.42 -7.94
N CYS A 112 -7.08 24.94 -8.52
CA CYS A 112 -8.43 24.73 -8.01
C CYS A 112 -9.22 23.86 -9.01
N PRO A 113 -8.98 22.53 -9.03
CA PRO A 113 -9.58 21.65 -10.04
C PRO A 113 -11.10 21.63 -9.91
N ALA A 114 -11.81 21.55 -11.05
CA ALA A 114 -13.27 21.39 -11.06
C ALA A 114 -13.73 19.94 -10.81
N VAL A 115 -12.81 18.96 -10.93
CA VAL A 115 -13.10 17.53 -10.81
C VAL A 115 -13.65 17.20 -9.42
N ARG A 116 -14.91 16.76 -9.33
CA ARG A 116 -15.58 16.37 -8.07
C ARG A 116 -15.45 14.88 -7.73
N GLU A 117 -15.10 14.04 -8.69
CA GLU A 117 -14.96 12.60 -8.46
C GLU A 117 -13.83 12.28 -7.47
N ARG A 118 -14.03 11.27 -6.62
CA ARG A 118 -13.06 10.81 -5.61
C ARG A 118 -12.66 11.88 -4.58
N ARG A 119 -13.49 12.91 -4.39
CA ARG A 119 -13.38 13.85 -3.28
C ARG A 119 -13.98 13.25 -2.03
N GLU A 120 -13.23 13.36 -0.94
CA GLU A 120 -13.67 12.98 0.39
C GLU A 120 -13.52 14.18 1.33
N PRO A 121 -14.60 14.62 2.00
CA PRO A 121 -14.51 15.73 2.95
C PRO A 121 -13.63 15.32 4.13
N LEU A 122 -12.73 16.20 4.53
CA LEU A 122 -11.95 16.06 5.76
C LEU A 122 -12.66 16.85 6.86
N LEU A 123 -13.06 16.14 7.92
CA LEU A 123 -13.83 16.69 9.03
C LEU A 123 -12.97 16.83 10.29
N LEU A 124 -13.15 17.95 11.00
CA LEU A 124 -12.67 18.17 12.36
C LEU A 124 -13.83 18.75 13.17
N ASP A 125 -14.27 18.05 14.21
CA ASP A 125 -15.42 18.45 15.04
C ASP A 125 -16.68 18.81 14.22
N ASP A 126 -17.00 17.96 13.23
CA ASP A 126 -18.09 18.15 12.24
C ASP A 126 -17.93 19.35 11.27
N GLU A 127 -16.82 20.08 11.33
CA GLU A 127 -16.47 21.13 10.35
C GLU A 127 -15.64 20.56 9.20
N ILE A 128 -15.99 20.92 7.95
CA ILE A 128 -15.16 20.59 6.78
C ILE A 128 -13.94 21.52 6.76
N ILE A 129 -12.78 20.97 7.15
CA ILE A 129 -11.50 21.69 7.14
C ILE A 129 -10.74 21.57 5.81
N GLY A 130 -11.12 20.60 4.98
CA GLY A 130 -10.51 20.39 3.67
C GLY A 130 -11.18 19.28 2.87
N THR A 131 -10.60 18.94 1.73
CA THR A 131 -11.08 17.84 0.89
C THR A 131 -9.90 17.05 0.35
N ILE A 132 -9.96 15.73 0.49
CA ILE A 132 -8.93 14.81 0.01
C ILE A 132 -9.33 14.29 -1.36
N ILE A 133 -8.36 14.19 -2.27
CA ILE A 133 -8.52 13.50 -3.56
C ILE A 133 -7.58 12.31 -3.59
N LYS A 134 -8.14 11.10 -3.77
CA LYS A 134 -7.35 9.90 -4.06
C LYS A 134 -6.91 9.93 -5.52
N VAL A 135 -5.61 10.12 -5.74
CA VAL A 135 -5.00 10.24 -7.06
C VAL A 135 -4.64 8.88 -7.63
N ARG A 136 -4.21 7.96 -6.77
CA ARG A 136 -3.92 6.57 -7.10
C ARG A 136 -4.06 5.68 -5.86
N GLU A 137 -4.21 4.38 -6.07
CA GLU A 137 -3.76 3.40 -5.08
C GLU A 137 -2.24 3.58 -4.90
N LEU A 138 -1.65 3.19 -3.76
CA LEU A 138 -0.20 3.05 -3.70
C LEU A 138 0.23 1.99 -4.71
N ALA A 139 0.44 2.40 -5.95
CA ALA A 139 0.89 1.57 -7.05
C ALA A 139 2.39 1.41 -6.87
N GLY A 140 2.76 0.32 -6.19
CA GLY A 140 4.14 0.01 -5.85
C GLY A 140 4.28 -0.23 -4.36
N ARG A 141 4.37 -1.51 -3.98
CA ARG A 141 5.01 -1.89 -2.73
C ARG A 141 6.41 -1.32 -2.80
N GLY A 142 6.86 -0.59 -1.78
CA GLY A 142 8.27 -0.23 -1.82
C GLY A 142 9.15 -1.41 -1.45
N PRO A 143 10.46 -1.16 -1.46
CA PRO A 143 11.45 -2.23 -1.40
C PRO A 143 11.36 -3.04 -0.10
N LEU A 144 10.89 -2.43 0.99
CA LEU A 144 10.72 -3.11 2.28
C LEU A 144 9.50 -4.05 2.28
N GLU A 145 8.38 -3.59 1.74
CA GLU A 145 7.15 -4.37 1.62
C GLU A 145 7.31 -5.54 0.63
N GLU A 146 8.02 -5.32 -0.48
CA GLU A 146 8.38 -6.40 -1.42
C GLU A 146 9.31 -7.44 -0.77
N ALA A 147 10.33 -7.00 -0.03
CA ALA A 147 11.23 -7.89 0.67
C ALA A 147 10.52 -8.74 1.73
N TYR A 148 9.55 -8.18 2.45
CA TYR A 148 8.72 -8.90 3.41
C TYR A 148 7.89 -10.01 2.73
N LEU A 149 7.22 -9.70 1.62
CA LEU A 149 6.45 -10.69 0.86
C LEU A 149 7.32 -11.77 0.24
N LEU A 150 8.50 -11.41 -0.30
CA LEU A 150 9.45 -12.39 -0.83
C LEU A 150 9.94 -13.34 0.26
N ARG A 151 10.28 -12.80 1.44
CA ARG A 151 10.70 -13.62 2.60
C ARG A 151 9.59 -14.56 3.06
N THR A 152 8.34 -14.06 3.12
CA THR A 152 7.17 -14.85 3.52
C THR A 152 6.84 -15.95 2.50
N ASN A 153 6.81 -15.61 1.20
CA ASN A 153 6.58 -16.58 0.13
C ASN A 153 7.67 -17.66 0.10
N ARG A 154 8.93 -17.29 0.38
CA ARG A 154 10.04 -18.24 0.45
C ARG A 154 9.89 -19.19 1.63
N ALA A 155 9.44 -18.71 2.79
CA ALA A 155 9.14 -19.56 3.95
C ALA A 155 7.98 -20.54 3.66
N LEU A 156 6.91 -20.06 3.02
CA LEU A 156 5.79 -20.90 2.57
C LEU A 156 6.22 -21.96 1.53
N PHE A 157 7.16 -21.61 0.66
CA PHE A 157 7.70 -22.55 -0.32
C PHE A 157 8.55 -23.64 0.37
N TYR A 158 9.39 -23.27 1.33
CA TYR A 158 10.16 -24.24 2.11
C TYR A 158 9.28 -25.15 2.98
N SER A 159 8.18 -24.64 3.54
CA SER A 159 7.24 -25.49 4.29
C SER A 159 6.48 -26.48 3.40
N ALA A 160 6.14 -26.08 2.17
CA ALA A 160 5.56 -26.98 1.18
C ALA A 160 6.52 -28.14 0.84
N ILE A 161 7.83 -27.86 0.73
CA ILE A 161 8.87 -28.89 0.49
C ILE A 161 9.06 -29.80 1.72
N SER A 162 9.03 -29.26 2.94
CA SER A 162 9.25 -30.07 4.15
C SER A 162 8.13 -31.10 4.36
N VAL A 163 6.89 -30.78 3.99
CA VAL A 163 5.76 -31.73 4.08
C VAL A 163 5.94 -32.90 3.10
N THR A 164 6.47 -32.65 1.90
CA THR A 164 6.72 -33.70 0.90
C THR A 164 7.88 -34.63 1.28
N LEU A 165 8.77 -34.22 2.18
CA LEU A 165 9.90 -35.03 2.67
C LEU A 165 9.52 -35.93 3.85
N VAL A 166 8.38 -35.67 4.50
CA VAL A 166 7.88 -36.43 5.66
C VAL A 166 6.75 -37.39 5.27
N ALA A 167 6.09 -37.18 4.12
CA ALA A 167 5.03 -38.02 3.56
C ALA A 167 5.56 -39.08 2.59
#